data_AF-A0A2A3CCS4-F1
#
_entry.id   AF-A0A2A3CCS4-F1
#
_cell.length_a   1.000
_cell.length_b   1.000
_cell.length_c   1.000
_cell.angle_alpha   90.00
_cell.angle_beta   90.00
_cell.angle_gamma   90.00
#
_symmetry.space_group_name_H-M   'P 1'
#
loop_
_entity.id
_entity.type
_entity.pdbx_description
1 polymer ?
#
loop_
_entity_poly.entity_id
_entity_poly.type
_entity_poly.pdbx_seq_one_letter_code
_entity_poly.pdbx_strand_id
1 'polypeptide(L)'
;MNALSQGVVIAAFLAFCRIGACFMLMPGLSSARVPLQVRLFVSVAATGGLLAFLWDRIFPFVDPRPQILAPMIVSELLVGGLIGAMTRLYMEALRFMGSAIAMMIGYGGSGGPAIEEPEPQAALAAIISFSALLLLFVFDFDHEIVRALVASYTVAPVNVFFNPQAALVDLTDTVSDAFFLVIRLGSPFVAYAILVNLTIGFVNKLTPQIPVYFISLPFVIAGGLIIFYFAIGTLLSLFVDGFVDLTLAR
;
A
#
# COMPACT_ATOMS: atom_id res chain seq x y z
N MET A 1 20.88 2.47 37.47
CA MET A 1 20.71 1.69 36.23
C MET A 1 22.10 1.49 35.64
N ASN A 2 22.53 0.24 35.42
CA ASN A 2 23.87 -0.02 34.87
C ASN A 2 23.97 0.54 33.44
N ALA A 3 25.12 1.07 33.05
CA ALA A 3 25.32 1.62 31.69
C ALA A 3 24.93 0.61 30.59
N LEU A 4 25.16 -0.68 30.85
CA LEU A 4 24.72 -1.79 29.98
C LEU A 4 23.19 -1.89 29.88
N SER A 5 22.45 -1.78 30.99
CA SER A 5 20.98 -1.84 30.96
C SER A 5 20.38 -0.65 30.22
N GLN A 6 21.02 0.52 30.30
CA GLN A 6 20.62 1.71 29.56
C GLN A 6 20.86 1.54 28.04
N GLY A 7 22.03 1.02 27.64
CA GLY A 7 22.33 0.75 26.23
C GLY A 7 21.36 -0.25 25.59
N VAL A 8 20.99 -1.31 26.31
CA VAL A 8 20.01 -2.32 25.86
C VAL A 8 18.66 -1.67 25.57
N VAL A 9 18.16 -0.83 26.48
CA VAL A 9 16.85 -0.17 26.34
C VAL A 9 16.84 0.78 25.14
N ILE A 10 17.92 1.54 24.93
CA ILE A 10 18.01 2.47 23.80
C ILE A 10 18.12 1.71 22.48
N ALA A 11 18.90 0.63 22.41
CA ALA A 11 18.97 -0.23 21.23
C ALA A 11 17.59 -0.80 20.85
N ALA A 12 16.88 -1.34 21.84
CA ALA A 12 15.53 -1.87 21.65
C ALA A 12 14.55 -0.77 21.20
N PHE A 13 14.68 0.43 21.75
CA PHE A 13 13.83 1.57 21.38
C PHE A 13 14.09 2.04 19.93
N LEU A 14 15.35 2.13 19.50
CA LEU A 14 15.69 2.46 18.12
C LEU A 14 15.17 1.41 17.13
N ALA A 15 15.33 0.12 17.46
CA ALA A 15 14.75 -0.96 16.67
C ALA A 15 13.22 -0.84 16.59
N PHE A 16 12.57 -0.54 17.72
CA PHE A 16 11.13 -0.33 17.80
C PHE A 16 10.68 0.87 16.96
N CYS A 17 11.45 1.95 16.89
CA CYS A 17 11.13 3.10 16.05
C CYS A 17 11.04 2.70 14.58
N ARG A 18 12.01 1.96 14.04
CA ARG A 18 11.98 1.52 12.64
C ARG A 18 10.88 0.49 12.37
N ILE A 19 10.85 -0.59 13.15
CA ILE A 19 9.90 -1.69 12.96
C ILE A 19 8.47 -1.20 13.22
N GLY A 20 8.27 -0.43 14.29
CA GLY A 20 7.00 0.16 14.65
C GLY A 20 6.49 1.14 13.59
N ALA A 21 7.33 2.02 13.05
CA ALA A 21 6.91 2.94 11.98
C ALA A 21 6.45 2.18 10.73
N CYS A 22 7.15 1.12 10.34
CA CYS A 22 6.78 0.29 9.20
C CYS A 22 5.44 -0.44 9.43
N PHE A 23 5.29 -1.12 10.56
CA PHE A 23 4.06 -1.87 10.91
C PHE A 23 2.84 -0.97 11.07
N MET A 24 3.03 0.31 11.40
CA MET A 24 1.95 1.28 11.49
C MET A 24 1.46 1.76 10.12
N LEU A 25 2.24 1.58 9.06
CA LEU A 25 1.89 2.05 7.71
C LEU A 25 1.63 0.91 6.73
N MET A 26 2.18 -0.29 6.97
CA MET A 26 1.98 -1.43 6.07
C MET A 26 0.48 -1.75 5.89
N PRO A 27 0.07 -2.10 4.65
CA PRO A 27 -1.30 -2.47 4.37
C PRO A 27 -1.74 -3.69 5.20
N GLY A 28 -3.05 -3.79 5.46
CA GLY A 28 -3.62 -4.80 6.34
C GLY A 28 -3.55 -4.44 7.82
N LEU A 29 -2.35 -4.30 8.39
CA LEU A 29 -2.18 -3.89 9.79
C LEU A 29 -2.54 -2.42 10.02
N SER A 30 -2.34 -1.54 9.03
CA SER A 30 -2.73 -0.13 9.15
C SER A 30 -4.24 0.12 9.02
N SER A 31 -5.06 -0.92 8.75
CA SER A 31 -6.50 -0.79 8.53
C SER A 31 -7.22 -0.21 9.76
N ALA A 32 -8.30 0.54 9.51
CA ALA A 32 -9.18 1.08 10.55
C ALA A 32 -9.86 -0.02 11.40
N ARG A 33 -9.90 -1.27 10.91
CA ARG A 33 -10.47 -2.41 11.64
C ARG A 33 -9.55 -2.96 12.72
N VAL A 34 -8.25 -2.68 12.65
CA VAL A 34 -7.28 -3.15 13.64
C VAL A 34 -7.11 -2.06 14.71
N PRO A 35 -7.49 -2.32 15.98
CA PRO A 35 -7.29 -1.34 17.03
C PRO A 35 -5.82 -0.96 17.18
N LEU A 36 -5.54 0.32 17.45
CA LEU A 36 -4.18 0.84 17.61
C LEU A 36 -3.36 0.04 18.65
N GLN A 37 -4.02 -0.47 19.69
CA GLN A 37 -3.41 -1.31 20.72
C GLN A 37 -2.83 -2.60 20.14
N VAL A 38 -3.57 -3.29 19.26
CA VAL A 38 -3.12 -4.54 18.64
C VAL A 38 -1.91 -4.25 17.75
N ARG A 39 -1.96 -3.19 16.95
CA ARG A 39 -0.84 -2.76 16.11
C ARG A 39 0.43 -2.50 16.93
N LEU A 40 0.28 -1.85 18.08
CA LEU A 40 1.39 -1.56 18.98
C LEU A 40 1.97 -2.83 19.60
N PHE A 41 1.13 -3.75 20.08
CA PHE A 41 1.61 -5.00 20.69
C PHE A 41 2.31 -5.90 19.66
N VAL A 42 1.80 -5.96 18.43
CA VAL A 42 2.44 -6.71 17.34
C VAL A 42 3.80 -6.11 17.00
N SER A 43 3.93 -4.79 16.90
CA SER A 43 5.22 -4.16 16.59
C SER A 43 6.23 -4.32 17.72
N VAL A 44 5.80 -4.26 18.98
CA VAL A 44 6.67 -4.57 20.14
C VAL A 44 7.12 -6.03 20.11
N ALA A 45 6.21 -6.97 19.84
CA ALA A 45 6.55 -8.40 19.74
C ALA A 45 7.52 -8.67 18.59
N ALA A 46 7.29 -8.08 17.41
CA ALA A 46 8.17 -8.17 16.25
C ALA A 46 9.56 -7.59 16.56
N THR A 47 9.60 -6.44 17.25
CA THR A 47 10.86 -5.84 17.71
C THR A 47 11.60 -6.79 18.64
N GLY A 48 10.93 -7.37 19.63
CA GLY A 48 11.55 -8.33 20.55
C GLY A 48 12.13 -9.56 19.85
N GLY A 49 11.42 -10.09 18.84
CA GLY A 49 11.89 -11.22 18.03
C GLY A 49 13.09 -10.88 17.14
N LEU A 50 13.09 -9.70 16.52
CA LEU A 50 14.13 -9.27 15.59
C LEU A 50 15.37 -8.69 16.29
N LEU A 51 15.22 -8.17 17.51
CA LEU A 51 16.31 -7.51 18.25
C LEU A 51 17.51 -8.44 18.46
N ALA A 52 17.28 -9.73 18.73
CA ALA A 52 18.36 -10.69 18.91
C ALA A 52 19.23 -10.85 17.64
N PHE A 53 18.62 -10.74 16.46
CA PHE A 53 19.33 -10.82 15.18
C PHE A 53 19.99 -9.48 14.79
N LEU A 54 19.41 -8.36 15.22
CA LEU A 54 19.88 -7.02 14.89
C LEU A 54 20.87 -6.45 15.92
N TRP A 55 21.15 -7.18 16.99
CA TRP A 55 21.96 -6.72 18.13
C TRP A 55 23.30 -6.13 17.70
N ASP A 56 24.06 -6.86 16.90
CA ASP A 56 25.40 -6.47 16.45
C ASP A 56 25.38 -5.25 15.50
N ARG A 57 24.23 -4.95 14.88
CA ARG A 57 24.07 -3.81 13.97
C ARG A 57 23.61 -2.54 14.66
N ILE A 58 22.93 -2.65 15.80
CA ILE A 58 22.35 -1.50 16.50
C ILE A 58 23.22 -1.11 17.70
N PHE A 59 23.58 -2.07 18.54
CA PHE A 59 24.24 -1.84 19.83
C PHE A 59 25.54 -1.00 19.76
N PRO A 60 26.44 -1.21 18.78
CA PRO A 60 27.70 -0.46 18.72
C PRO A 60 27.53 1.06 18.50
N PHE A 61 26.39 1.48 17.95
CA PHE A 61 26.15 2.87 17.56
C PHE A 61 25.24 3.61 18.54
N VAL A 62 24.83 2.96 19.64
CA VAL A 62 23.97 3.57 20.65
C VAL A 62 24.74 4.60 21.46
N ASP A 63 24.40 5.88 21.27
CA ASP A 63 24.88 6.98 22.12
C ASP A 63 23.72 7.52 22.99
N PRO A 64 23.82 7.49 24.33
CA PRO A 64 22.79 8.04 25.22
C PRO A 64 22.67 9.57 25.20
N ARG A 65 23.61 10.29 24.57
CA ARG A 65 23.60 11.76 24.52
C ARG A 65 22.36 12.25 23.76
N PRO A 66 21.52 13.12 24.37
CA PRO A 66 20.26 13.57 23.76
C PRO A 66 20.43 14.21 22.38
N GLN A 67 21.55 14.92 22.15
CA GLN A 67 21.86 15.59 20.89
C GLN A 67 22.05 14.63 19.72
N ILE A 68 22.43 13.38 19.99
CA ILE A 68 22.68 12.32 19.00
C ILE A 68 21.48 11.38 18.96
N LEU A 69 20.91 11.04 20.12
CA LEU A 69 19.77 10.13 20.22
C LEU A 69 18.52 10.66 19.52
N ALA A 70 18.19 11.95 19.68
CA ALA A 70 17.00 12.54 19.06
C ALA A 70 16.99 12.44 17.53
N PRO A 71 18.04 12.86 16.79
CA PRO A 71 18.07 12.71 15.33
C PRO A 71 18.14 11.24 14.89
N MET A 72 18.75 10.34 15.68
CA MET A 72 18.73 8.90 15.39
C MET A 72 17.31 8.34 15.45
N ILE A 73 16.53 8.67 16.48
CA ILE A 73 15.12 8.25 16.60
C ILE A 73 14.32 8.70 15.38
N VAL A 74 14.47 9.97 14.98
CA VAL A 74 13.79 10.53 13.80
C VAL A 74 14.22 9.78 12.54
N SER A 75 15.51 9.52 12.37
CA SER A 75 16.04 8.75 11.24
C SER A 75 15.42 7.36 11.16
N GLU A 76 15.40 6.60 12.26
CA GLU A 76 14.83 5.26 12.32
C GLU A 76 13.32 5.26 12.00
N LEU A 77 12.57 6.23 12.54
CA LEU A 77 11.15 6.41 12.23
C LEU A 77 10.92 6.70 10.74
N LEU A 78 11.76 7.54 10.12
CA LEU A 78 11.64 7.89 8.71
C LEU A 78 11.99 6.72 7.80
N VAL A 79 13.05 5.95 8.10
CA VAL A 79 13.42 4.76 7.31
C VAL A 79 12.31 3.71 7.38
N GLY A 80 11.85 3.36 8.58
CA GLY A 80 10.75 2.39 8.74
C GLY A 80 9.45 2.90 8.13
N GLY A 81 9.18 4.19 8.31
CA GLY A 81 8.02 4.86 7.73
C GLY A 81 8.03 4.86 6.21
N LEU A 82 9.18 5.03 5.57
CA LEU A 82 9.33 4.98 4.12
C LEU A 82 8.94 3.61 3.56
N ILE A 83 9.48 2.53 4.14
CA ILE A 83 9.16 1.14 3.71
C ILE A 83 7.66 0.89 3.83
N GLY A 84 7.07 1.24 4.98
CA GLY A 84 5.62 1.09 5.16
C GLY A 84 4.80 1.98 4.22
N ALA A 85 5.24 3.21 3.94
CA ALA A 85 4.55 4.14 3.06
C ALA A 85 4.56 3.66 1.59
N MET A 86 5.67 3.10 1.11
CA MET A 86 5.77 2.55 -0.26
C MET A 86 4.75 1.45 -0.51
N THR A 87 4.67 0.50 0.43
CA THR A 87 3.71 -0.62 0.35
C THR A 87 2.26 -0.14 0.44
N ARG A 88 2.01 0.90 1.26
CA ARG A 88 0.70 1.55 1.34
C ARG A 88 0.33 2.27 0.04
N LEU A 89 1.26 3.03 -0.55
CA LEU A 89 1.04 3.75 -1.81
C LEU A 89 0.74 2.80 -2.97
N TYR A 90 1.36 1.63 -2.99
CA TYR A 90 1.06 0.58 -3.95
C TYR A 90 -0.41 0.13 -3.88
N MET A 91 -0.92 -0.11 -2.67
CA MET A 91 -2.33 -0.44 -2.44
C MET A 91 -3.27 0.72 -2.79
N GLU A 92 -2.88 1.97 -2.48
CA GLU A 92 -3.67 3.15 -2.86
C GLU A 92 -3.79 3.34 -4.38
N ALA A 93 -2.74 3.02 -5.14
CA ALA A 93 -2.79 3.03 -6.60
C ALA A 93 -3.86 2.03 -7.12
N LEU A 94 -3.93 0.83 -6.54
CA LEU A 94 -4.97 -0.14 -6.90
C LEU A 94 -6.37 0.34 -6.52
N ARG A 95 -6.54 0.94 -5.34
CA ARG A 95 -7.83 1.52 -4.91
C ARG A 95 -8.30 2.61 -5.86
N PHE A 96 -7.39 3.48 -6.29
CA PHE A 96 -7.63 4.49 -7.31
C PHE A 96 -8.12 3.87 -8.62
N MET A 97 -7.44 2.83 -9.12
CA MET A 97 -7.89 2.17 -10.34
C MET A 97 -9.17 1.38 -10.18
N GLY A 98 -9.40 0.73 -9.04
CA GLY A 98 -10.66 0.07 -8.74
C GLY A 98 -11.85 1.03 -8.75
N SER A 99 -11.67 2.24 -8.21
CA SER A 99 -12.72 3.28 -8.24
C SER A 99 -12.91 3.83 -9.66
N ALA A 100 -11.83 4.05 -10.41
CA ALA A 100 -11.90 4.42 -11.81
C ALA A 100 -12.64 3.37 -12.66
N ILE A 101 -12.37 2.08 -12.45
CA ILE A 101 -13.07 0.97 -13.11
C ILE A 101 -14.57 1.00 -12.77
N ALA A 102 -14.91 1.15 -11.49
CA ALA A 102 -16.31 1.25 -11.07
C ALA A 102 -17.05 2.41 -11.74
N MET A 103 -16.38 3.58 -11.88
CA MET A 103 -16.92 4.73 -12.60
C MET A 103 -17.07 4.45 -14.11
N MET A 104 -16.06 3.85 -14.74
CA MET A 104 -16.03 3.55 -16.18
C MET A 104 -17.15 2.60 -16.62
N ILE A 105 -17.53 1.65 -15.77
CA ILE A 105 -18.63 0.71 -16.07
C ILE A 105 -20.01 1.21 -15.59
N GLY A 106 -20.09 2.41 -15.03
CA GLY A 106 -21.34 2.98 -14.52
C GLY A 106 -21.81 2.40 -13.17
N TYR A 107 -20.96 1.64 -12.48
CA TYR A 107 -21.22 1.07 -11.14
C TYR A 107 -20.76 2.00 -10.00
N GLY A 108 -20.66 3.32 -10.27
CA GLY A 108 -20.21 4.34 -9.33
C GLY A 108 -21.29 4.81 -8.34
N GLY A 109 -22.26 3.96 -7.98
CA GLY A 109 -23.32 4.31 -7.04
C GLY A 109 -22.81 4.81 -5.68
N SER A 110 -23.69 5.44 -4.89
CA SER A 110 -23.36 6.03 -3.58
C SER A 110 -22.48 5.10 -2.76
N GLY A 111 -21.26 5.56 -2.46
CA GLY A 111 -20.24 4.76 -1.79
C GLY A 111 -20.79 4.04 -0.57
N GLY A 112 -20.55 2.74 -0.50
CA GLY A 112 -20.84 1.94 0.69
C GLY A 112 -19.73 2.10 1.73
N PRO A 113 -19.91 1.55 2.95
CA PRO A 113 -18.82 1.46 3.90
C PRO A 113 -17.66 0.67 3.27
N ALA A 114 -16.49 1.28 3.18
CA ALA A 114 -15.30 0.59 2.70
C ALA A 114 -14.86 -0.50 3.71
N ILE A 115 -14.16 -1.51 3.18
CA ILE A 115 -13.77 -2.67 3.99
C ILE A 115 -12.54 -2.34 4.82
N GLU A 116 -11.51 -1.75 4.21
CA GLU A 116 -10.22 -1.55 4.87
C GLU A 116 -10.09 -0.18 5.54
N GLU A 117 -10.76 0.83 4.99
CA GLU A 117 -10.64 2.24 5.35
C GLU A 117 -12.02 2.82 5.71
N PRO A 118 -12.08 3.92 6.46
CA PRO A 118 -13.34 4.53 6.89
C PRO A 118 -14.01 5.36 5.78
N GLU A 119 -13.26 5.77 4.75
CA GLU A 119 -13.76 6.59 3.65
C GLU A 119 -14.67 5.77 2.72
N PRO A 120 -15.84 6.30 2.31
CA PRO A 120 -16.73 5.61 1.38
C PRO A 120 -16.02 5.24 0.07
N GLN A 121 -16.17 3.99 -0.35
CA GLN A 121 -15.56 3.47 -1.57
C GLN A 121 -16.62 2.76 -2.42
N ALA A 122 -16.46 2.82 -3.75
CA ALA A 122 -17.31 2.04 -4.65
C ALA A 122 -17.18 0.55 -4.33
N ALA A 123 -18.30 -0.19 -4.32
CA ALA A 123 -18.30 -1.59 -3.88
C ALA A 123 -17.36 -2.49 -4.71
N LEU A 124 -17.24 -2.25 -6.02
CA LEU A 124 -16.27 -2.95 -6.86
C LEU A 124 -14.82 -2.67 -6.45
N ALA A 125 -14.51 -1.40 -6.18
CA ALA A 125 -13.17 -1.02 -5.75
C ALA A 125 -12.83 -1.66 -4.40
N ALA A 126 -13.80 -1.75 -3.49
CA ALA A 126 -13.62 -2.43 -2.20
C ALA A 126 -13.40 -3.95 -2.36
N ILE A 127 -14.12 -4.61 -3.27
CA ILE A 127 -13.90 -6.03 -3.58
C ILE A 127 -12.50 -6.25 -4.18
N ILE A 128 -12.08 -5.39 -5.12
CA ILE A 128 -10.75 -5.49 -5.74
C ILE A 128 -9.66 -5.31 -4.68
N SER A 129 -9.72 -4.24 -3.88
CA SER A 129 -8.68 -3.96 -2.89
C SER A 129 -8.61 -5.02 -1.80
N PHE A 130 -9.77 -5.47 -1.31
CA PHE A 130 -9.82 -6.53 -0.30
C PHE A 130 -9.30 -7.87 -0.83
N SER A 131 -9.65 -8.23 -2.07
CA SER A 131 -9.14 -9.45 -2.70
C SER A 131 -7.62 -9.38 -2.91
N ALA A 132 -7.11 -8.22 -3.33
CA ALA A 132 -5.68 -8.00 -3.48
C ALA A 132 -4.95 -8.10 -2.14
N LEU A 133 -5.47 -7.46 -1.07
CA LEU A 133 -4.89 -7.56 0.26
C LEU A 133 -4.86 -9.01 0.76
N LEU A 134 -5.96 -9.76 0.58
CA LEU A 134 -6.00 -11.17 0.94
C LEU A 134 -4.95 -11.98 0.20
N LEU A 135 -4.79 -11.77 -1.11
CA LEU A 135 -3.76 -12.46 -1.88
C LEU A 135 -2.36 -12.10 -1.40
N LEU A 136 -2.09 -10.83 -1.07
CA LEU A 136 -0.80 -10.44 -0.51
C LEU A 136 -0.46 -11.20 0.79
N PHE A 137 -1.44 -11.42 1.66
CA PHE A 137 -1.24 -12.26 2.85
C PHE A 137 -1.11 -13.74 2.52
N VAL A 138 -1.83 -14.26 1.51
CA VAL A 138 -1.68 -15.65 1.05
C VAL A 138 -0.28 -15.91 0.47
N PHE A 139 0.35 -14.91 -0.12
CA PHE A 139 1.72 -14.97 -0.64
C PHE A 139 2.78 -14.51 0.37
N ASP A 140 2.45 -14.51 1.68
CA ASP A 140 3.38 -14.23 2.77
C ASP A 140 4.13 -12.89 2.64
N PHE A 141 3.47 -11.86 2.12
CA PHE A 141 4.11 -10.55 1.96
C PHE A 141 4.59 -9.94 3.28
N ASP A 142 3.91 -10.23 4.38
CA ASP A 142 4.35 -9.84 5.72
C ASP A 142 5.78 -10.30 6.04
N HIS A 143 6.17 -11.48 5.54
CA HIS A 143 7.54 -12.00 5.66
C HIS A 143 8.50 -11.22 4.77
N GLU A 144 8.08 -10.80 3.57
CA GLU A 144 8.90 -9.95 2.69
C GLU A 144 9.12 -8.56 3.28
N ILE A 145 8.12 -7.96 3.95
CA ILE A 145 8.31 -6.70 4.69
C ILE A 145 9.36 -6.88 5.78
N VAL A 146 9.30 -7.98 6.55
CA VAL A 146 10.28 -8.25 7.60
C VAL A 146 11.68 -8.44 7.01
N ARG A 147 11.81 -9.12 5.85
CA ARG A 147 13.08 -9.24 5.13
C ARG A 147 13.61 -7.88 4.68
N ALA A 148 12.76 -7.03 4.12
CA ALA A 148 13.11 -5.67 3.72
C ALA A 148 13.53 -4.81 4.93
N LEU A 149 12.86 -4.95 6.08
CA LEU A 149 13.26 -4.29 7.32
C LEU A 149 14.65 -4.73 7.79
N VAL A 150 14.95 -6.03 7.75
CA VAL A 150 16.27 -6.54 8.12
C VAL A 150 17.35 -6.09 7.12
N ALA A 151 17.05 -6.08 5.83
CA ALA A 151 17.91 -5.56 4.77
C ALA A 151 18.13 -4.05 4.89
N SER A 152 17.15 -3.28 5.37
CA SER A 152 17.28 -1.83 5.56
C SER A 152 18.42 -1.46 6.52
N TYR A 153 18.81 -2.35 7.44
CA TYR A 153 19.95 -2.12 8.34
C TYR A 153 21.31 -2.25 7.65
N THR A 154 21.40 -2.85 6.45
CA THR A 154 22.63 -2.80 5.63
C THR A 154 22.69 -1.54 4.78
N VAL A 155 21.56 -1.09 4.24
CA VAL A 155 21.48 0.07 3.33
C VAL A 155 21.53 1.39 4.12
N ALA A 156 20.73 1.47 5.19
CA ALA A 156 20.66 2.60 6.11
C ALA A 156 21.02 2.13 7.53
N PRO A 157 22.32 1.95 7.83
CA PRO A 157 22.77 1.56 9.16
C PRO A 157 22.48 2.68 10.17
N VAL A 158 22.40 2.32 11.46
CA VAL A 158 21.98 3.21 12.56
C VAL A 158 22.86 4.46 12.71
N ASN A 159 24.09 4.44 12.21
CA ASN A 159 25.00 5.60 12.27
C ASN A 159 24.80 6.63 11.13
N VAL A 160 24.11 6.23 10.05
CA VAL A 160 23.88 7.08 8.88
C VAL A 160 22.50 7.71 9.04
N PHE A 161 22.46 9.04 9.03
CA PHE A 161 21.20 9.76 9.06
C PHE A 161 20.40 9.55 7.77
N PHE A 162 19.07 9.53 7.91
CA PHE A 162 18.13 9.44 6.80
C PHE A 162 18.47 10.46 5.71
N ASN A 163 18.60 9.98 4.47
CA ASN A 163 18.83 10.81 3.30
C ASN A 163 17.48 11.12 2.63
N PRO A 164 16.93 12.35 2.79
CA PRO A 164 15.63 12.68 2.25
C PRO A 164 15.60 12.68 0.72
N GLN A 165 16.73 12.99 0.07
CA GLN A 165 16.78 13.05 -1.38
C GLN A 165 16.65 11.65 -2.00
N ALA A 166 17.41 10.67 -1.49
CA ALA A 166 17.29 9.28 -1.93
C ALA A 166 15.87 8.75 -1.67
N ALA A 167 15.35 8.96 -0.46
CA ALA A 167 14.00 8.54 -0.10
C ALA A 167 12.90 9.14 -0.99
N LEU A 168 13.03 10.41 -1.38
CA LEU A 168 12.07 11.05 -2.29
C LEU A 168 12.15 10.49 -3.71
N VAL A 169 13.36 10.13 -4.18
CA VAL A 169 13.53 9.46 -5.48
C VAL A 169 12.83 8.10 -5.43
N ASP A 170 13.12 7.29 -4.42
CA ASP A 170 12.54 5.95 -4.29
C ASP A 170 11.01 6.02 -4.16
N LEU A 171 10.49 6.99 -3.40
CA LEU A 171 9.05 7.24 -3.27
C LEU A 171 8.41 7.62 -4.60
N THR A 172 9.03 8.55 -5.33
CA THR A 172 8.50 9.06 -6.61
C THR A 172 8.47 7.95 -7.66
N ASP A 173 9.55 7.17 -7.73
CA ASP A 173 9.66 6.04 -8.64
C ASP A 173 8.62 4.96 -8.30
N THR A 174 8.48 4.60 -7.03
CA THR A 174 7.48 3.63 -6.57
C THR A 174 6.06 4.07 -6.95
N VAL A 175 5.73 5.34 -6.74
CA VAL A 175 4.42 5.89 -7.12
C VAL A 175 4.25 5.82 -8.64
N SER A 176 5.24 6.26 -9.41
CA SER A 176 5.19 6.22 -10.87
C SER A 176 4.95 4.80 -11.37
N ASP A 177 5.77 3.85 -10.95
CA ASP A 177 5.71 2.47 -11.42
C ASP A 177 4.41 1.77 -10.99
N ALA A 178 3.97 2.00 -9.75
CA ALA A 178 2.69 1.50 -9.24
C ALA A 178 1.52 2.03 -10.09
N PHE A 179 1.48 3.34 -10.36
CA PHE A 179 0.43 3.95 -11.18
C PHE A 179 0.46 3.44 -12.63
N PHE A 180 1.64 3.28 -13.24
CA PHE A 180 1.77 2.69 -14.57
C PHE A 180 1.25 1.26 -14.60
N LEU A 181 1.57 0.45 -13.58
CA LEU A 181 1.06 -0.91 -13.46
C LEU A 181 -0.47 -0.91 -13.39
N VAL A 182 -1.06 -0.16 -12.47
CA VAL A 182 -2.52 -0.21 -12.28
C VAL A 182 -3.29 0.39 -13.47
N ILE A 183 -2.75 1.42 -14.15
CA ILE A 183 -3.34 1.95 -15.39
C ILE A 183 -3.34 0.87 -16.48
N ARG A 184 -2.24 0.11 -16.60
CA ARG A 184 -2.16 -1.01 -17.53
C ARG A 184 -3.18 -2.09 -17.20
N LEU A 185 -3.39 -2.40 -15.92
CA LEU A 185 -4.44 -3.30 -15.46
C LEU A 185 -5.86 -2.79 -15.81
N GLY A 186 -6.07 -1.47 -15.77
CA GLY A 186 -7.34 -0.84 -16.11
C GLY A 186 -7.61 -0.66 -17.61
N SER A 187 -6.60 -0.85 -18.47
CA SER A 187 -6.70 -0.64 -19.92
C SER A 187 -7.91 -1.30 -20.62
N PRO A 188 -8.34 -2.55 -20.33
CA PRO A 188 -9.52 -3.13 -20.97
C PRO A 188 -10.80 -2.36 -20.62
N PHE A 189 -10.90 -1.83 -19.40
CA PHE A 189 -12.05 -1.04 -18.95
C PHE A 189 -12.06 0.35 -19.57
N VAL A 190 -10.89 0.96 -19.76
CA VAL A 190 -10.77 2.24 -20.47
C VAL A 190 -11.23 2.09 -21.92
N ALA A 191 -10.75 1.06 -22.62
CA ALA A 191 -11.16 0.78 -24.00
C ALA A 191 -12.68 0.52 -24.08
N TYR A 192 -13.22 -0.28 -23.17
CA TYR A 192 -14.66 -0.52 -23.05
C TYR A 192 -15.44 0.77 -22.86
N ALA A 193 -15.06 1.60 -21.89
CA ALA A 193 -15.73 2.85 -21.59
C ALA A 193 -15.73 3.81 -22.78
N ILE A 194 -14.61 3.93 -23.50
CA ILE A 194 -14.53 4.76 -24.71
C ILE A 194 -15.51 4.26 -25.77
N LEU A 195 -15.50 2.96 -26.08
CA LEU A 195 -16.37 2.37 -27.10
C LEU A 195 -17.85 2.54 -26.76
N VAL A 196 -18.23 2.27 -25.51
CA VAL A 196 -19.62 2.35 -25.07
C VAL A 196 -20.11 3.80 -25.02
N ASN A 197 -19.32 4.73 -24.48
CA ASN A 197 -19.72 6.14 -24.42
C ASN A 197 -19.82 6.75 -25.82
N LEU A 198 -18.93 6.40 -26.76
CA LEU A 198 -19.05 6.82 -28.15
C LEU A 198 -20.30 6.26 -28.80
N THR A 199 -20.58 4.96 -28.60
CA THR A 199 -21.78 4.30 -29.13
C THR A 199 -23.06 4.99 -28.64
N ILE A 200 -23.17 5.21 -27.31
CA ILE A 200 -24.31 5.92 -26.72
C ILE A 200 -24.40 7.35 -27.23
N GLY A 201 -23.27 8.05 -27.39
CA GLY A 201 -23.21 9.39 -27.97
C GLY A 201 -23.76 9.46 -29.40
N PHE A 202 -23.40 8.49 -30.24
CA PHE A 202 -23.94 8.39 -31.60
C PHE A 202 -25.45 8.09 -31.60
N VAL A 203 -25.91 7.17 -30.75
CA VAL A 203 -27.35 6.84 -30.65
C VAL A 203 -28.15 8.04 -30.13
N ASN A 204 -27.65 8.78 -29.13
CA ASN A 204 -28.26 10.03 -28.64
C ASN A 204 -28.46 11.06 -29.75
N LYS A 205 -27.51 11.14 -30.70
CA LYS A 205 -27.62 12.05 -31.85
C LYS A 205 -28.71 11.61 -32.84
N LEU A 206 -28.93 10.31 -33.00
CA LEU A 206 -29.94 9.74 -33.91
C LEU A 206 -31.36 9.79 -33.33
N THR A 207 -31.51 9.65 -32.01
CA THR A 207 -32.82 9.66 -31.33
C THR A 207 -32.84 10.65 -30.16
N PRO A 208 -32.82 11.98 -30.43
CA PRO A 208 -32.70 13.02 -29.40
C PRO A 208 -33.96 13.18 -28.52
N GLN A 209 -35.09 12.61 -28.94
CA GLN A 209 -36.35 12.69 -28.20
C GLN A 209 -36.40 11.75 -26.98
N ILE A 210 -35.55 10.72 -26.94
CA ILE A 210 -35.53 9.71 -25.88
C ILE A 210 -34.21 9.85 -25.11
N PRO A 211 -34.23 9.92 -23.75
CA PRO A 211 -33.02 9.86 -22.93
C PRO A 211 -32.33 8.49 -23.03
N VAL A 212 -31.52 8.25 -24.07
CA VAL A 212 -30.88 6.95 -24.35
C VAL A 212 -30.01 6.49 -23.17
N TYR A 213 -29.45 7.43 -22.41
CA TYR A 213 -28.64 7.13 -21.24
C TYR A 213 -29.35 6.20 -20.25
N PHE A 214 -30.63 6.47 -19.94
CA PHE A 214 -31.43 5.64 -19.02
C PHE A 214 -31.65 4.22 -19.53
N ILE A 215 -31.77 4.05 -20.85
CA ILE A 215 -31.96 2.73 -21.48
C ILE A 215 -30.63 1.99 -21.55
N SER A 216 -29.54 2.69 -21.82
CA SER A 216 -28.21 2.10 -22.01
C SER A 216 -27.52 1.68 -20.72
N LEU A 217 -27.76 2.37 -19.61
CA LEU A 217 -27.01 2.20 -18.36
C LEU A 217 -27.05 0.76 -17.80
N PRO A 218 -28.19 0.03 -17.81
CA PRO A 218 -28.20 -1.39 -17.44
C PRO A 218 -27.29 -2.26 -18.33
N PHE A 219 -27.20 -1.96 -19.62
CA PHE A 219 -26.32 -2.67 -20.55
C PHE A 219 -24.84 -2.31 -20.37
N VAL A 220 -24.54 -1.05 -20.02
CA VAL A 220 -23.17 -0.62 -19.69
C VAL A 220 -22.68 -1.35 -18.43
N ILE A 221 -23.52 -1.41 -17.40
CA ILE A 221 -23.18 -2.10 -16.16
C ILE A 221 -23.00 -3.60 -16.43
N ALA A 222 -23.94 -4.24 -17.15
CA ALA A 222 -23.86 -5.65 -17.45
C ALA A 222 -22.59 -6.01 -18.26
N GLY A 223 -22.30 -5.25 -19.32
CA GLY A 223 -21.10 -5.46 -20.14
C GLY A 223 -19.81 -5.25 -19.36
N GLY A 224 -19.75 -4.19 -18.55
CA GLY A 224 -18.59 -3.92 -17.69
C GLY A 224 -18.36 -4.99 -16.63
N LEU A 225 -19.42 -5.53 -16.02
CA LEU A 225 -19.34 -6.65 -15.07
C LEU A 225 -18.89 -7.95 -15.73
N ILE A 226 -19.29 -8.22 -16.98
CA ILE A 226 -18.80 -9.38 -17.74
C ILE A 226 -17.29 -9.26 -17.99
N ILE A 227 -16.83 -8.09 -18.43
CA ILE A 227 -15.39 -7.84 -18.62
C ILE A 227 -14.66 -8.00 -17.28
N PHE A 228 -15.22 -7.46 -16.20
CA PHE A 228 -14.67 -7.60 -14.86
C PHE A 228 -14.53 -9.06 -14.42
N TYR A 229 -15.57 -9.88 -14.64
CA TYR A 229 -15.56 -11.30 -14.30
C TYR A 229 -14.39 -12.06 -14.95
N PHE A 230 -14.09 -11.78 -16.22
CA PHE A 230 -12.96 -12.40 -16.91
C PHE A 230 -11.61 -11.76 -16.57
N ALA A 231 -11.58 -10.46 -16.27
CA ALA A 231 -10.34 -9.72 -16.05
C ALA A 231 -9.80 -9.82 -14.61
N ILE A 232 -10.66 -10.03 -13.60
CA ILE A 232 -10.28 -9.91 -12.19
C ILE A 232 -9.16 -10.86 -11.78
N GLY A 233 -9.15 -12.10 -12.27
CA GLY A 233 -8.09 -13.06 -11.96
C GLY A 233 -6.72 -12.58 -12.45
N THR A 234 -6.64 -12.18 -13.71
CA THR A 234 -5.40 -11.65 -14.31
C THR A 234 -4.97 -10.34 -13.67
N LEU A 235 -5.93 -9.46 -13.35
CA LEU A 235 -5.69 -8.18 -12.68
C LEU A 235 -5.01 -8.39 -11.33
N LEU A 236 -5.55 -9.29 -10.51
CA LEU A 236 -5.01 -9.59 -9.19
C LEU A 236 -3.67 -10.32 -9.25
N SER A 237 -3.50 -11.28 -10.16
CA SER A 237 -2.22 -11.97 -10.35
C SER A 237 -1.09 -10.99 -10.68
N LEU A 238 -1.30 -10.15 -11.70
CA LEU A 238 -0.29 -9.17 -12.14
C LEU A 238 -0.01 -8.12 -11.05
N PHE A 239 -1.01 -7.77 -10.24
CA PHE A 239 -0.83 -6.87 -9.11
C PHE A 239 0.05 -7.49 -8.01
N VAL A 240 -0.16 -8.77 -7.68
CA VAL A 240 0.66 -9.47 -6.69
C VAL A 240 2.09 -9.63 -7.21
N ASP A 241 2.25 -10.05 -8.46
CA ASP A 241 3.57 -10.28 -9.07
C ASP A 241 4.44 -9.01 -9.06
N GLY A 242 3.85 -7.85 -9.32
CA GLY A 242 4.57 -6.58 -9.33
C GLY A 242 4.95 -6.04 -7.95
N PHE A 243 4.44 -6.61 -6.86
CA PHE A 243 4.50 -5.95 -5.57
C PHE A 243 5.91 -5.86 -4.97
N VAL A 244 6.60 -7.00 -4.90
CA VAL A 244 7.95 -7.06 -4.28
C VAL A 244 8.94 -6.22 -5.08
N ASP A 245 8.92 -6.36 -6.40
CA ASP A 245 9.84 -5.66 -7.30
C ASP A 245 9.66 -4.13 -7.24
N LEU A 246 8.41 -3.66 -7.14
CA LEU A 246 8.12 -2.24 -7.17
C LEU A 246 8.24 -1.56 -5.81
N THR A 247 8.10 -2.30 -4.71
CA THR A 247 8.06 -1.69 -3.36
C THR A 247 9.24 -2.04 -2.46
N LEU A 248 9.84 -3.23 -2.60
CA LEU A 248 10.83 -3.75 -1.64
C LEU A 248 12.20 -4.05 -2.26
N ALA A 249 12.31 -4.19 -3.58
CA ALA A 249 13.55 -4.59 -4.26
C ALA A 249 14.56 -3.43 -4.49
N ARG A 250 14.40 -2.29 -3.81
CA ARG A 250 15.22 -1.08 -3.98
C ARG A 250 16.16 -0.85 -2.80
#